data_AF-O35067-F1
#
_entry.id   AF-O35067-F1
#
_cell.length_a   1.000
_cell.length_b   1.000
_cell.length_c   1.000
_cell.angle_alpha   90.00
_cell.angle_beta   90.00
_cell.angle_gamma   90.00
#
_symmetry.space_group_name_H-M   'P 1'
#
loop_
_entity.id
_entity.type
_entity.pdbx_description
1 polymer ?
#
loop_
_entity_poly.entity_id
_entity_poly.type
_entity_poly.pdbx_seq_one_letter_code
_entity_poly.pdbx_strand_id
1 'polypeptide(L)'
;IFAYGQTGSGKTFTITGGAERYSDRGIIPRTLSYIFEQLQKDSSKIYTTHISYLEIYNECGYDLLDPRHEASKLEDLPKVTILEDPDQNIHLKNLSLHQATTEEEALNLLFLGDTNRMIAETPMNQASTRSHCIFTVHLSSKEPGSATVRHAKLHSSLIDTVDLE
;
A
#
# COMPACT_ATOMS: atom_id res chain seq x y z
N ILE A 1 10.54 -3.33 0.56
CA ILE A 1 11.18 -2.56 -0.54
C ILE A 1 11.09 -1.10 -0.15
N PHE A 2 12.19 -0.35 -0.25
CA PHE A 2 12.21 1.07 0.10
C PHE A 2 12.70 1.87 -1.11
N ALA A 3 12.01 2.96 -1.43
CA ALA A 3 12.52 4.00 -2.31
C ALA A 3 12.70 5.29 -1.51
N TYR A 4 13.86 5.92 -1.69
CA TYR A 4 14.28 7.11 -0.96
C TYR A 4 14.95 8.09 -1.92
N GLY A 5 14.76 9.40 -1.70
CA GLY A 5 15.38 10.45 -2.51
C GLY A 5 14.56 11.74 -2.52
N GLN A 6 15.13 12.80 -3.10
CA GLN A 6 14.50 14.12 -3.19
C GLN A 6 13.24 14.14 -4.07
N THR A 7 12.38 15.13 -3.88
CA THR A 7 11.21 15.37 -4.75
C THR A 7 11.66 15.56 -6.20
N GLY A 8 10.93 14.96 -7.14
CA GLY A 8 11.28 15.00 -8.57
C GLY A 8 12.36 14.00 -9.01
N SER A 9 12.93 13.19 -8.10
CA SER A 9 13.94 12.19 -8.45
C SER A 9 13.40 10.92 -9.12
N GLY A 10 12.10 10.86 -9.44
CA GLY A 10 11.47 9.73 -10.15
C GLY A 10 11.13 8.52 -9.27
N LYS A 11 10.97 8.68 -7.96
CA LYS A 11 10.63 7.57 -7.02
C LYS A 11 9.28 6.94 -7.34
N THR A 12 8.25 7.75 -7.49
CA THR A 12 6.90 7.29 -7.85
C THR A 12 6.90 6.56 -9.19
N PHE A 13 7.64 7.08 -10.18
CA PHE A 13 7.82 6.43 -11.47
C PHE A 13 8.59 5.10 -11.35
N THR A 14 9.56 5.00 -10.45
CA THR A 14 10.30 3.74 -10.22
C THR A 14 9.43 2.69 -9.51
N ILE A 15 8.65 3.10 -8.50
CA ILE A 15 7.90 2.21 -7.62
C ILE A 15 6.54 1.83 -8.21
N THR A 16 5.73 2.81 -8.61
CA THR A 16 4.44 2.55 -9.26
C THR A 16 4.60 2.49 -10.77
N GLY A 17 5.34 3.42 -11.37
CA GLY A 17 5.41 3.55 -12.83
C GLY A 17 4.37 4.47 -13.43
N GLY A 18 4.32 4.48 -14.75
CA GLY A 18 3.29 5.19 -15.52
C GLY A 18 1.96 4.44 -15.53
N ALA A 19 0.85 5.18 -15.47
CA ALA A 19 -0.51 4.62 -15.46
C ALA A 19 -0.98 4.10 -16.83
N GLU A 20 -0.37 4.56 -17.94
CA GLU A 20 -0.93 4.35 -19.28
C GLU A 20 -0.37 3.13 -20.03
N ARG A 21 0.91 2.82 -19.88
CA ARG A 21 1.57 1.74 -20.65
C ARG A 21 2.09 0.65 -19.73
N TYR A 22 1.84 -0.61 -20.12
CA TYR A 22 2.37 -1.77 -19.39
C TYR A 22 3.92 -1.74 -19.29
N SER A 23 4.60 -1.24 -20.32
CA SER A 23 6.05 -1.04 -20.33
C SER A 23 6.54 -0.14 -19.21
N ASP A 24 5.70 0.80 -18.79
CA ASP A 24 6.05 1.87 -17.86
C ASP A 24 5.73 1.49 -16.41
N ARG A 25 5.20 0.28 -16.16
CA ARG A 25 4.95 -0.24 -14.82
C ARG A 25 6.24 -0.30 -14.01
N GLY A 26 6.17 0.17 -12.77
CA GLY A 26 7.26 0.17 -11.80
C GLY A 26 7.39 -1.16 -11.05
N ILE A 27 8.09 -1.12 -9.92
CA ILE A 27 8.39 -2.29 -9.09
C ILE A 27 7.12 -2.93 -8.49
N ILE A 28 6.20 -2.16 -7.90
CA ILE A 28 5.02 -2.72 -7.21
C ILE A 28 4.10 -3.46 -8.19
N PRO A 29 3.64 -2.86 -9.32
CA PRO A 29 2.77 -3.58 -10.25
C PRO A 29 3.40 -4.86 -10.77
N ARG A 30 4.70 -4.84 -11.11
CA ARG A 30 5.43 -6.05 -11.56
C ARG A 30 5.52 -7.11 -10.47
N THR A 31 5.70 -6.69 -9.22
CA THR A 31 5.75 -7.59 -8.07
C THR A 31 4.38 -8.23 -7.83
N LEU A 32 3.29 -7.47 -7.97
CA LEU A 32 1.93 -8.01 -7.92
C LEU A 32 1.71 -9.05 -9.02
N SER A 33 2.03 -8.74 -10.29
CA SER A 33 1.95 -9.70 -11.40
C SER A 33 2.71 -10.99 -11.09
N TYR A 34 3.95 -10.87 -10.61
CA TYR A 34 4.77 -12.02 -10.26
C TYR A 34 4.15 -12.85 -9.12
N ILE A 35 3.69 -12.20 -8.04
CA ILE A 35 3.07 -12.90 -6.91
C ILE A 35 1.87 -13.70 -7.41
N PHE A 36 0.91 -13.06 -8.08
CA PHE A 36 -0.31 -13.74 -8.53
C PHE A 36 -0.03 -14.86 -9.53
N GLU A 37 0.98 -14.71 -10.40
CA GLU A 37 1.43 -15.79 -11.28
C GLU A 37 1.97 -17.00 -10.49
N GLN A 38 2.74 -16.78 -9.42
CA GLN A 38 3.23 -17.86 -8.56
C GLN A 38 2.10 -18.52 -7.77
N LEU A 39 1.15 -17.74 -7.26
CA LEU A 39 0.00 -18.27 -6.51
C LEU A 39 -0.85 -19.19 -7.39
N GLN A 40 -1.03 -18.87 -8.68
CA GLN A 40 -1.78 -19.70 -9.62
C GLN A 40 -1.06 -21.01 -9.96
N LYS A 41 0.28 -21.04 -9.94
CA LYS A 41 1.08 -22.24 -10.22
C LYS A 41 1.03 -23.27 -9.10
N ASP A 42 0.77 -22.84 -7.86
CA ASP A 42 0.72 -23.73 -6.70
C ASP A 42 -0.72 -24.05 -6.28
N SER A 43 -1.28 -25.13 -6.84
CA SER A 43 -2.62 -25.61 -6.50
C SER A 43 -2.68 -26.40 -5.18
N SER A 44 -1.53 -26.61 -4.51
CA SER A 44 -1.48 -27.41 -3.27
C SER A 44 -1.97 -26.64 -2.03
N LYS A 45 -2.10 -25.32 -2.15
CA LYS A 45 -2.45 -24.41 -1.05
C LYS A 45 -3.56 -23.45 -1.46
N ILE A 46 -4.35 -23.05 -0.48
CA ILE A 46 -5.32 -21.97 -0.60
C ILE A 46 -4.61 -20.69 -0.18
N TYR A 47 -4.55 -19.73 -1.09
CA TYR A 47 -3.95 -18.42 -0.86
C TYR A 47 -5.03 -17.35 -0.65
N THR A 48 -4.75 -16.41 0.24
CA THR A 48 -5.60 -15.24 0.47
C THR A 48 -4.71 -14.01 0.55
N THR A 49 -4.99 -13.03 -0.31
CA THR A 49 -4.22 -11.79 -0.40
C THR A 49 -5.08 -10.63 0.08
N HIS A 50 -4.53 -9.81 0.97
CA HIS A 50 -5.12 -8.53 1.37
C HIS A 50 -4.13 -7.40 1.11
N ILE A 51 -4.64 -6.21 0.86
CA ILE A 51 -3.87 -5.01 0.62
C ILE A 51 -4.29 -3.93 1.61
N SER A 52 -3.31 -3.21 2.13
CA SER A 52 -3.49 -1.97 2.89
C SER A 52 -2.56 -0.91 2.34
N TYR A 53 -3.02 0.34 2.28
CA TYR A 53 -2.22 1.45 1.81
C TYR A 53 -2.28 2.62 2.80
N LEU A 54 -1.18 2.85 3.50
CA LEU A 54 -1.05 3.86 4.54
C LEU A 54 -0.25 5.05 4.03
N GLU A 55 -0.73 6.26 4.29
CA GLU A 55 0.03 7.49 4.18
C GLU A 55 0.36 8.02 5.58
N ILE A 56 1.62 8.35 5.84
CA ILE A 56 2.04 9.07 7.03
C ILE A 56 2.25 10.52 6.61
N TYR A 57 1.36 11.38 7.08
CA TYR A 57 1.34 12.79 6.78
C TYR A 57 1.26 13.59 8.08
N ASN A 58 2.17 14.54 8.26
CA ASN A 58 2.24 15.38 9.47
C ASN A 58 2.22 14.53 10.77
N GLU A 59 3.09 13.51 10.83
CA GLU A 59 3.20 12.53 11.94
C GLU A 59 1.91 11.74 12.24
N CYS A 60 0.91 11.79 11.37
CA CYS A 60 -0.35 11.08 11.50
C CYS A 60 -0.51 10.08 10.35
N GLY A 61 -0.95 8.86 10.66
CA GLY A 61 -1.28 7.86 9.65
C GLY A 61 -2.69 8.04 9.12
N TYR A 62 -2.89 7.89 7.81
CA TYR A 62 -4.18 7.94 7.13
C TYR A 62 -4.30 6.78 6.15
N ASP A 63 -5.48 6.17 6.09
CA ASP A 63 -5.75 5.07 5.18
C ASP A 63 -6.15 5.60 3.79
N LEU A 64 -5.32 5.32 2.79
CA LEU A 64 -5.53 5.75 1.41
C LEU A 64 -6.60 4.92 0.68
N LEU A 65 -7.07 3.83 1.27
CA LEU A 65 -8.15 3.00 0.72
C LEU A 65 -9.48 3.19 1.46
N ASP A 66 -9.54 4.15 2.40
CA ASP A 66 -10.76 4.44 3.13
C ASP A 66 -11.83 4.99 2.16
N PRO A 67 -13.04 4.39 2.11
CA PRO A 67 -14.10 4.85 1.21
C PRO A 67 -14.56 6.29 1.48
N ARG A 68 -14.28 6.84 2.67
CA ARG A 68 -14.58 8.24 3.02
C ARG A 68 -13.70 9.25 2.30
N HIS A 69 -12.60 8.80 1.67
CA HIS A 69 -11.72 9.67 0.90
C HIS A 69 -12.44 10.36 -0.29
N GLU A 70 -13.56 9.80 -0.76
CA GLU A 70 -14.39 10.43 -1.81
C GLU A 70 -15.15 11.68 -1.30
N ALA A 71 -15.41 11.78 0.00
CA ALA A 71 -16.32 12.76 0.58
C ALA A 71 -15.65 13.70 1.61
N SER A 72 -14.36 13.52 1.90
CA SER A 72 -13.67 14.22 2.98
C SER A 72 -12.20 14.49 2.61
N LYS A 73 -11.59 15.51 3.21
CA LYS A 73 -10.14 15.74 3.06
C LYS A 73 -9.38 14.68 3.84
N LEU A 74 -8.12 14.43 3.46
CA LEU A 74 -7.25 13.45 4.12
C LEU A 74 -7.18 13.67 5.65
N GLU A 75 -7.03 14.91 6.09
CA GLU A 75 -6.93 15.28 7.52
C GLU A 75 -8.22 15.06 8.33
N ASP A 76 -9.36 14.97 7.65
CA ASP A 76 -10.67 14.68 8.27
C ASP A 76 -10.91 13.17 8.43
N LEU A 77 -10.09 12.33 7.80
CA LEU A 77 -10.18 10.88 7.96
C LEU A 77 -9.71 10.47 9.37
N PRO A 78 -10.26 9.38 9.93
CA PRO A 78 -9.76 8.86 11.19
C PRO A 78 -8.30 8.46 11.08
N LYS A 79 -7.51 8.99 12.00
CA LYS A 79 -6.09 8.67 12.08
C LYS A 79 -5.90 7.18 12.36
N VAL A 80 -4.98 6.57 11.62
CA VAL A 80 -4.48 5.24 11.89
C VAL A 80 -3.69 5.27 13.19
N THR A 81 -4.06 4.42 14.13
CA THR A 81 -3.44 4.36 15.46
C THR A 81 -2.84 2.98 15.70
N ILE A 82 -1.64 2.97 16.26
CA ILE A 82 -0.95 1.76 16.66
C ILE A 82 -1.51 1.35 18.02
N LEU A 83 -2.06 0.14 18.09
CA LEU A 83 -2.54 -0.49 19.31
C LEU A 83 -1.64 -1.68 19.63
N GLU A 84 -1.36 -1.88 20.90
CA GLU A 84 -0.69 -3.08 21.40
C GLU A 84 -1.75 -3.92 22.14
N ASP A 85 -1.86 -5.20 21.81
CA ASP A 85 -2.72 -6.13 22.53
C ASP A 85 -2.01 -6.68 23.79
N PRO A 86 -2.72 -7.38 24.69
CA PRO A 86 -2.11 -7.97 25.90
C PRO A 86 -1.00 -8.99 25.60
N ASP A 87 -0.95 -9.52 24.38
CA ASP A 87 0.05 -10.48 23.90
C ASP A 87 1.24 -9.77 23.21
N GLN A 88 1.34 -8.44 23.33
CA GLN A 88 2.37 -7.58 22.72
C GLN A 88 2.35 -7.56 21.18
N ASN A 89 1.25 -7.98 20.56
CA ASN A 89 1.10 -7.84 19.12
C ASN A 89 0.64 -6.43 18.78
N ILE A 90 1.26 -5.90 17.73
CA ILE A 90 0.95 -4.57 17.20
C ILE A 90 -0.18 -4.67 16.17
N HIS A 91 -1.26 -3.95 16.41
CA HIS A 91 -2.43 -3.81 15.54
C HIS A 91 -2.59 -2.38 15.06
N LEU A 92 -2.93 -2.20 13.78
CA LEU A 92 -3.23 -0.89 13.22
C LEU A 92 -4.75 -0.68 13.21
N LYS A 93 -5.25 0.19 14.07
CA LYS A 93 -6.67 0.59 14.07
C LYS A 93 -6.90 1.63 13.00
N ASN A 94 -8.04 1.55 12.32
CA ASN A 94 -8.45 2.42 11.21
C ASN A 94 -7.63 2.26 9.92
N LEU A 95 -6.80 1.21 9.81
CA LEU A 95 -6.21 0.81 8.53
C LEU A 95 -7.03 -0.35 7.95
N SER A 96 -7.66 -0.12 6.81
CA SER A 96 -8.43 -1.13 6.11
C SER A 96 -7.54 -2.21 5.51
N LEU A 97 -8.11 -3.42 5.39
CA LEU A 97 -7.52 -4.55 4.69
C LEU A 97 -8.50 -4.97 3.60
N HIS A 98 -8.16 -4.67 2.35
CA HIS A 98 -8.98 -5.01 1.19
C HIS A 98 -8.52 -6.33 0.59
N GLN A 99 -9.42 -7.30 0.50
CA GLN A 99 -9.11 -8.57 -0.16
C GLN A 99 -8.95 -8.36 -1.66
N ALA A 100 -7.89 -8.94 -2.24
CA ALA A 100 -7.67 -9.00 -3.67
C ALA A 100 -7.53 -10.46 -4.10
N THR A 101 -8.47 -10.93 -4.91
CA THR A 101 -8.52 -12.30 -5.44
C THR A 101 -7.77 -12.45 -6.75
N THR A 102 -7.62 -11.35 -7.49
CA THR A 102 -6.92 -11.30 -8.78
C THR A 102 -5.83 -10.24 -8.79
N GLU A 103 -4.89 -10.37 -9.73
CA GLU A 103 -3.88 -9.33 -10.00
C GLU A 103 -4.54 -7.98 -10.33
N GLU A 104 -5.63 -8.01 -11.11
CA GLU A 104 -6.35 -6.81 -11.52
C GLU A 104 -6.95 -6.07 -10.33
N GLU A 105 -7.61 -6.77 -9.40
CA GLU A 105 -8.12 -6.19 -8.17
C GLU A 105 -7.01 -5.56 -7.32
N ALA A 106 -5.85 -6.23 -7.22
CA ALA A 106 -4.71 -5.72 -6.49
C ALA A 106 -4.13 -4.45 -7.11
N LEU A 107 -4.02 -4.40 -8.45
CA LEU A 107 -3.59 -3.24 -9.19
C LEU A 107 -4.58 -2.08 -9.06
N ASN A 108 -5.88 -2.36 -9.09
CA ASN A 108 -6.91 -1.34 -8.90
C ASN A 108 -6.79 -0.68 -7.53
N LEU A 109 -6.52 -1.43 -6.47
CA LEU A 109 -6.29 -0.88 -5.12
C LEU A 109 -5.02 -0.01 -5.07
N LEU A 110 -3.94 -0.42 -5.75
CA LEU A 110 -2.73 0.40 -5.88
C LEU A 110 -3.03 1.74 -6.56
N PHE A 111 -3.72 1.72 -7.70
CA PHE A 111 -4.03 2.93 -8.47
C PHE A 111 -5.05 3.83 -7.77
N LEU A 112 -6.02 3.25 -7.07
CA LEU A 112 -6.96 3.98 -6.23
C LEU A 112 -6.22 4.76 -5.14
N GLY A 113 -5.34 4.10 -4.38
CA GLY A 113 -4.57 4.77 -3.34
C GLY A 113 -3.60 5.82 -3.87
N ASP A 114 -2.97 5.58 -5.03
CA ASP A 114 -2.12 6.59 -5.69
C ASP A 114 -2.92 7.82 -6.16
N THR A 115 -4.16 7.61 -6.63
CA THR A 115 -5.08 8.70 -7.00
C THR A 115 -5.48 9.51 -5.76
N ASN A 116 -5.86 8.83 -4.68
CA ASN A 116 -6.22 9.45 -3.41
C ASN A 116 -5.08 10.29 -2.84
N ARG A 117 -3.85 9.75 -2.87
CA ARG A 117 -2.63 10.50 -2.50
C ARG A 117 -2.47 11.75 -3.36
N MET A 118 -2.54 11.63 -4.68
CA MET A 118 -2.37 12.77 -5.59
C MET A 118 -3.44 13.85 -5.38
N ILE A 119 -4.66 13.48 -5.03
CA ILE A 119 -5.74 14.42 -4.70
C ILE A 119 -5.46 15.17 -3.38
N ALA A 120 -4.86 14.49 -2.39
CA ALA A 120 -4.43 15.15 -1.16
C ALA A 120 -3.30 16.17 -1.42
N GLU A 121 -2.48 15.94 -2.45
CA GLU A 121 -1.35 16.77 -2.91
C GLU A 121 -1.76 17.97 -3.81
N THR A 122 -2.82 18.71 -3.47
CA THR A 122 -3.20 19.93 -4.22
C THR A 122 -2.25 21.12 -3.96
N PRO A 123 -2.13 22.12 -4.86
CA PRO A 123 -1.14 23.21 -4.75
C PRO A 123 -1.23 24.08 -3.49
N MET A 124 -2.38 24.07 -2.81
CA MET A 124 -2.60 24.75 -1.52
C MET A 124 -1.98 23.97 -0.35
N ASN A 125 -1.69 22.69 -0.54
CA ASN A 125 -1.02 21.77 0.38
C ASN A 125 0.38 21.43 -0.18
N GLN A 126 1.35 22.36 -0.08
CA GLN A 126 2.77 22.13 -0.43
C GLN A 126 3.49 21.14 0.52
N ALA A 127 2.83 20.06 0.92
CA ALA A 127 3.33 19.12 1.92
C ALA A 127 3.71 17.75 1.32
N SER A 128 3.74 17.64 -0.02
CA SER A 128 4.27 16.51 -0.80
C SER A 128 5.77 16.23 -0.58
N THR A 129 6.45 17.01 0.25
CA THR A 129 7.87 16.84 0.61
C THR A 129 8.08 16.05 1.91
N ARG A 130 7.02 15.67 2.65
CA ARG A 130 7.13 14.94 3.94
C ARG A 130 6.16 13.76 4.09
N SER A 131 5.55 13.31 3.01
CA SER A 131 4.64 12.17 3.08
C SER A 131 5.39 10.86 2.89
N HIS A 132 5.14 9.90 3.77
CA HIS A 132 5.68 8.54 3.66
C HIS A 132 4.54 7.58 3.35
N CYS A 133 4.64 6.88 2.23
CA CYS A 133 3.62 5.96 1.77
C CYS A 133 4.06 4.53 2.00
N ILE A 134 3.17 3.69 2.53
CA ILE A 134 3.42 2.27 2.82
C ILE A 134 2.32 1.45 2.18
N PHE A 135 2.63 0.84 1.04
CA PHE A 135 1.79 -0.16 0.40
C PHE A 135 2.16 -1.54 0.93
N THR A 136 1.19 -2.27 1.48
CA THR A 136 1.44 -3.59 2.08
C THR A 136 0.58 -4.65 1.45
N VAL A 137 1.22 -5.74 1.01
CA VAL A 137 0.56 -6.97 0.57
C VAL A 137 0.66 -8.00 1.69
N HIS A 138 -0.48 -8.43 2.21
CA HIS A 138 -0.60 -9.48 3.21
C HIS A 138 -1.01 -10.78 2.51
N LEU A 139 -0.09 -11.74 2.44
CA LEU A 139 -0.33 -13.05 1.87
C LEU A 139 -0.52 -14.06 2.99
N SER A 140 -1.64 -14.78 2.95
CA SER A 140 -1.88 -15.94 3.82
C SER A 140 -1.99 -17.19 2.97
N SER A 141 -1.38 -18.28 3.41
CA SER A 141 -1.44 -19.58 2.75
C SER A 141 -1.86 -20.66 3.73
N LYS A 142 -2.75 -21.54 3.28
CA LYS A 142 -3.26 -22.65 4.06
C LYS A 142 -3.26 -23.93 3.23
N GLU A 143 -2.67 -24.99 3.77
CA GLU A 143 -2.76 -26.31 3.15
C GLU A 143 -4.14 -26.93 3.43
N PRO A 144 -4.83 -27.50 2.41
CA PRO A 144 -6.10 -28.19 2.60
C PRO A 144 -5.95 -29.31 3.64
N GLY A 145 -6.76 -29.27 4.69
CA GLY A 145 -6.73 -30.25 5.79
C GLY A 145 -5.73 -29.95 6.90
N SER A 146 -4.88 -28.92 6.77
CA SER A 146 -4.01 -28.45 7.84
C SER A 146 -4.69 -27.35 8.66
N ALA A 147 -4.53 -27.39 9.99
CA ALA A 147 -4.89 -26.28 10.86
C ALA A 147 -3.87 -25.13 10.79
N THR A 148 -2.70 -25.36 10.17
CA THR A 148 -1.62 -24.38 10.11
C THR A 148 -1.87 -23.38 8.98
N VAL A 149 -1.91 -22.10 9.32
CA VAL A 149 -1.92 -20.98 8.36
C VAL A 149 -0.56 -20.31 8.41
N ARG A 150 0.06 -20.08 7.25
CA ARG A 150 1.30 -19.31 7.14
C ARG A 150 0.98 -17.92 6.62
N HIS A 151 1.48 -16.91 7.31
CA HIS A 151 1.34 -15.50 6.93
C HIS A 151 2.68 -14.95 6.44
N ALA A 152 2.64 -14.16 5.38
CA ALA A 152 3.75 -13.40 4.84
C ALA A 152 3.30 -11.96 4.56
N LYS A 153 4.16 -10.99 4.82
CA LYS A 153 3.89 -9.57 4.57
C LYS A 153 4.98 -8.98 3.68
N LEU A 154 4.58 -8.34 2.60
CA LEU A 154 5.46 -7.55 1.75
C LEU A 154 5.14 -6.08 1.93
N HIS A 155 6.05 -5.34 2.55
CA HIS A 155 5.95 -3.88 2.70
C HIS A 155 6.75 -3.20 1.59
N SER A 156 6.09 -2.32 0.83
CA SER A 156 6.73 -1.40 -0.11
C SER A 156 6.52 0.02 0.38
N SER A 157 7.61 0.69 0.72
CA SER A 157 7.59 2.04 1.30
C SER A 157 8.24 3.04 0.36
N LEU A 158 7.52 4.12 0.09
CA LEU A 158 7.96 5.31 -0.61
C LEU A 158 8.23 6.39 0.43
N ILE A 159 9.47 6.86 0.49
CA ILE A 159 9.91 7.91 1.40
C ILE A 159 10.33 9.11 0.58
N ASP A 160 9.53 10.17 0.63
CA ASP A 160 9.88 11.47 0.09
C ASP A 160 10.63 12.29 1.16
N THR A 161 11.88 12.66 0.88
CA THR A 161 12.67 13.55 1.74
C THR A 161 12.80 14.93 1.14
N VAL A 162 12.62 15.95 1.97
CA VAL A 162 12.96 17.34 1.64
C VAL A 162 14.48 17.46 1.49
N ASP A 163 14.94 18.09 0.41
CA ASP A 163 16.24 18.74 0.42
C ASP A 163 16.15 19.96 1.35
N LEU A 164 16.92 19.95 2.44
CA LEU A 164 17.14 21.15 3.24
C LEU A 164 18.10 22.05 2.45
N GLU A 165 17.57 23.06 1.75
CA GLU A 165 18.36 24.25 1.36
C GLU A 165 18.34 25.31 2.47
#